data_AF-A0A0G1A956-F1
#
_entry.id   AF-A0A0G1A956-F1
#
_cell.length_a   1.000
_cell.length_b   1.000
_cell.length_c   1.000
_cell.angle_alpha   90.00
_cell.angle_beta   90.00
_cell.angle_gamma   90.00
#
_symmetry.space_group_name_H-M   'P 1'
#
loop_
_entity.id
_entity.type
_entity.pdbx_description
1 polymer ?
#
loop_
_entity_poly.entity_id
_entity_poly.type
_entity_poly.pdbx_seq_one_letter_code
_entity_poly.pdbx_strand_id
1 'polypeptide(L)' 'MLIGEFAHSLDDKNRLSLPAKFRQEMGKKVVLARGLDHSVTISTVEEWGKIAK' A
#
# COMPACT_ATOMS: atom_id res chain seq x y z
N MET A 1 -12.17 2.06 -5.16
CA MET A 1 -12.07 2.77 -3.86
C MET A 1 -11.42 1.84 -2.84
N LEU A 2 -10.34 2.30 -2.19
CA LEU A 2 -9.59 1.51 -1.21
C LEU A 2 -10.19 1.64 0.19
N ILE A 3 -11.33 1.01 0.44
CA ILE A 3 -12.03 1.09 1.74
C ILE A 3 -12.11 -0.29 2.40
N GLY A 4 -11.86 -0.32 3.71
CA GLY A 4 -12.00 -1.50 4.57
C GLY A 4 -10.74 -1.77 5.39
N GLU A 5 -10.91 -2.53 6.46
CA GLU A 5 -9.84 -2.90 7.39
C GLU A 5 -9.49 -4.38 7.24
N PHE A 6 -8.19 -4.67 7.26
CA PHE A 6 -7.66 -6.01 7.05
C PHE A 6 -6.53 -6.28 8.03
N ALA A 7 -6.71 -7.28 8.89
CA ALA A 7 -5.64 -7.75 9.76
C ALA A 7 -4.72 -8.69 8.97
N HIS A 8 -3.43 -8.36 8.94
CA HIS A 8 -2.39 -9.18 8.31
C HIS A 8 -1.15 -9.21 9.21
N SER A 9 -0.50 -10.37 9.28
CA SER A 9 0.85 -10.49 9.83
C SER A 9 1.88 -10.32 8.71
N LEU A 10 3.09 -9.92 9.11
CA LEU A 10 4.26 -10.02 8.24
C LEU A 10 4.73 -11.46 8.20
N ASP A 11 5.19 -11.90 7.04
CA ASP A 11 5.90 -13.17 6.92
C ASP A 11 7.37 -13.06 7.37
N ASP A 12 8.07 -14.19 7.42
CA ASP A 12 9.48 -14.29 7.84
C ASP A 12 10.44 -13.45 6.97
N LYS A 13 9.97 -12.93 5.84
CA LYS A 13 10.73 -12.09 4.91
C LYS A 13 10.27 -10.63 4.94
N ASN A 14 9.52 -10.23 5.97
CA ASN A 14 8.95 -8.89 6.14
C ASN A 14 8.03 -8.47 4.98
N ARG A 15 7.27 -9.42 4.40
CA ARG A 15 6.30 -9.13 3.35
C ARG A 15 4.89 -9.15 3.91
N LEU A 16 4.05 -8.28 3.36
CA LEU A 16 2.61 -8.24 3.61
C LEU A 16 1.88 -8.50 2.29
N SER A 17 0.89 -9.40 2.32
CA SER A 17 0.07 -9.67 1.14
C SER A 17 -1.07 -8.66 1.04
N LEU A 18 -1.10 -7.88 -0.04
CA LEU A 18 -2.23 -6.98 -0.31
C LEU A 18 -3.54 -7.78 -0.50
N PRO A 19 -4.65 -7.33 0.12
CA PRO A 19 -5.98 -7.91 -0.10
C PRO A 19 -6.32 -8.01 -1.58
N ALA A 20 -6.91 -9.14 -2.00
CA ALA A 20 -7.15 -9.43 -3.42
C ALA A 20 -7.96 -8.33 -4.13
N LYS A 21 -8.95 -7.74 -3.45
CA LYS A 21 -9.80 -6.66 -3.99
C LYS A 21 -9.04 -5.38 -4.33
N PHE A 22 -7.87 -5.15 -3.75
CA PHE A 22 -7.06 -3.96 -4.01
C PHE A 22 -6.02 -4.18 -5.12
N ARG A 23 -5.71 -5.43 -5.47
CA ARG A 23 -4.64 -5.74 -6.44
C ARG A 23 -4.93 -5.16 -7.83
N GLN A 24 -6.20 -5.13 -8.24
CA GLN A 24 -6.58 -4.57 -9.55
C GLN A 24 -6.38 -3.06 -9.60
N GLU A 25 -6.77 -2.33 -8.54
CA GLU A 25 -6.64 -0.86 -8.47
C GLU A 25 -5.17 -0.44 -8.25
N MET A 26 -4.38 -1.21 -7.48
CA MET A 26 -2.99 -0.87 -7.16
C MET A 26 -1.98 -1.22 -8.26
N GLY A 27 -2.31 -2.18 -9.12
CA GLY A 27 -1.43 -2.63 -10.20
C GLY A 27 -0.20 -3.43 -9.72
N LYS A 28 0.79 -3.58 -10.61
CA LYS A 28 1.98 -4.43 -10.38
C LYS A 28 3.09 -3.76 -9.58
N LYS A 29 3.08 -2.42 -9.51
CA LYS A 29 4.10 -1.61 -8.84
C LYS A 29 3.41 -0.60 -7.96
N VAL A 30 3.92 -0.47 -6.74
CA VAL A 30 3.42 0.47 -5.75
C VAL A 30 4.60 1.23 -5.14
N VAL A 31 4.31 2.41 -4.58
CA VAL A 31 5.27 3.18 -3.79
C VAL A 31 4.92 2.98 -2.32
N LEU A 32 5.94 2.72 -1.52
CA LEU A 32 5.86 2.62 -0.07
C LEU A 32 6.49 3.86 0.55
N ALA A 33 5.77 4.56 1.42
CA ALA A 33 6.26 5.76 2.09
C ALA A 33 5.93 5.73 3.58
N ARG A 34 6.70 6.46 4.39
CA ARG A 34 6.40 6.63 5.82
C ARG A 34 5.11 7.43 5.97
N GLY A 35 4.12 6.86 6.64
CA GLY A 35 2.87 7.52 7.00
C GLY A 35 2.98 8.28 8.33
N LEU A 36 1.84 8.77 8.79
CA LEU A 36 1.70 9.38 10.12
C LEU A 36 1.65 8.30 11.21
N ASP A 37 1.98 8.65 12.45
CA ASP A 37 1.78 7.79 13.63
C ASP A 37 2.31 6.35 13.48
N HIS A 38 3.59 6.22 13.12
CA HIS A 38 4.26 4.92 12.92
C HIS A 38 3.60 4.00 11.89
N SER A 39 2.84 4.57 10.95
CA SER A 39 2.22 3.83 9.86
C SER A 39 3.03 3.90 8.56
N VAL A 40 2.60 3.09 7.59
CA VAL A 40 3.13 3.07 6.24
C VAL A 40 1.99 3.36 5.28
N THR A 41 2.23 4.25 4.33
CA THR A 41 1.30 4.57 3.26
C THR A 41 1.73 3.88 1.97
N ILE A 42 0.77 3.27 1.27
CA ILE A 42 0.99 2.66 -0.04
C ILE A 42 0.18 3.45 -1.06
N SER A 43 0.80 3.84 -2.17
CA SER A 43 0.15 4.53 -3.28
C SER A 43 0.55 3.93 -4.63
N THR A 44 -0.23 4.22 -5.67
CA THR A 44 0.18 3.92 -7.04
C THR A 44 1.32 4.86 -7.44
N VAL A 45 2.14 4.43 -8.41
CA VAL A 45 3.23 5.26 -8.93
C VAL A 45 2.71 6.58 -9.51
N GLU A 46 1.55 6.54 -10.16
CA GLU A 46 0.90 7.74 -10.71
C GLU A 46 0.50 8.72 -9.60
N GLU A 47 -0.17 8.23 -8.56
CA GLU A 47 -0.67 9.09 -7.49
C GLU A 47 0.47 9.67 -6.65
N TRP A 48 1.51 8.88 -6.41
CA TRP A 48 2.73 9.38 -5.79
C TRP A 48 3.35 10.54 -6.57
N GLY A 49 3.36 10.49 -7.90
CA GLY A 49 3.86 11.58 -8.75
C GLY A 49 3.08 12.90 -8.61
N LYS A 50 1.84 12.86 -8.10
CA LYS A 50 1.05 14.06 -7.79
C LYS A 50 1.37 14.60 -6.40
N ILE A 51 1.65 13.72 -5.43
CA ILE A 51 1.91 14.06 -4.03
C ILE A 51 3.35 14.53 -3.82
N ALA A 52 4.32 13.89 -4.47
CA ALA A 52 5.76 14.12 -4.26
C ALA A 52 6.34 15.28 -5.09
N LYS A 53 5.51 16.27 -5.43
CA LYS A 53 5.93 17.51 -6.10
C LYS A 53 6.33 18.59 -5.11
#